data_AF-A0A2C9UZR5-F1
#
_entry.id   AF-A0A2C9UZR5-F1
#
_cell.length_a   1.000
_cell.length_b   1.000
_cell.length_c   1.000
_cell.angle_alpha   90.00
_cell.angle_beta   90.00
_cell.angle_gamma   90.00
#
_symmetry.space_group_name_H-M   'P 1'
#
loop_
_entity.id
_entity.type
_entity.pdbx_description
1 polymer ?
#
loop_
_entity_poly.entity_id
_entity_poly.type
_entity_poly.pdbx_seq_one_letter_code
_entity_poly.pdbx_strand_id
1 'polypeptide(L)'
;MLRDANPQELQKLVVENILAFNEGFWIRLAARTDTCKSEDDKKDYEELAISVMSIVDCLVHKTNEKIESSTDVLKEILKPVVHEEEEISWPPRDPDALKLMEKKITQREQEGQLDEGFLAEVSAQLRQAKEDRDKPGLQAMLQKVLQLYASRVLSKRSYAKKGDEVLKAEQFLETIIQAPEEEWSKLLIDGLTVGKGEISPDELRAVIKKRIERMLIRTEGGSYQQRILNEYLKGIESRAEDIVQVLQGKP
;
A
#
# COMPACT_ATOMS: atom_id res chain seq x y z
N MET A 1 -19.30 17.32 -19.50
CA MET A 1 -18.01 18.06 -19.40
C MET A 1 -16.94 17.23 -18.71
N LEU A 2 -16.98 16.95 -17.40
CA LEU A 2 -16.00 16.02 -16.78
C LEU A 2 -16.14 14.58 -17.29
N ARG A 3 -17.36 14.13 -17.56
CA ARG A 3 -17.68 12.76 -17.99
C ARG A 3 -17.22 12.42 -19.41
N ASP A 4 -16.94 13.44 -20.22
CA ASP A 4 -16.70 13.31 -21.66
C ASP A 4 -15.25 13.71 -22.05
N ALA A 5 -14.43 14.13 -21.07
CA ALA A 5 -13.08 14.63 -21.29
C ALA A 5 -12.06 13.49 -21.36
N ASN A 6 -11.08 13.62 -22.26
CA ASN A 6 -9.93 12.71 -22.28
C ASN A 6 -8.99 12.95 -21.07
N PRO A 7 -8.06 12.05 -20.74
CA PRO A 7 -7.23 12.17 -19.53
C PRO A 7 -6.44 13.49 -19.40
N GLN A 8 -5.96 14.07 -20.50
CA GLN A 8 -5.22 15.33 -20.50
C GLN A 8 -6.15 16.55 -20.36
N GLU A 9 -7.30 16.51 -21.01
CA GLU A 9 -8.35 17.54 -20.88
C GLU A 9 -8.98 17.50 -19.49
N LEU A 10 -9.18 16.31 -18.92
CA LEU A 10 -9.73 16.13 -17.59
C LEU A 10 -8.83 16.76 -16.53
N GLN A 11 -7.52 16.54 -16.64
CA GLN A 11 -6.53 17.18 -15.75
C GLN A 11 -6.64 18.70 -15.83
N LYS A 12 -6.59 19.27 -17.03
CA LYS A 12 -6.72 20.72 -17.23
C LYS A 12 -8.04 21.26 -16.68
N LEU A 13 -9.15 20.57 -16.94
CA LEU A 13 -10.48 20.96 -16.48
C LEU A 13 -10.59 20.92 -14.95
N VAL A 14 -10.00 19.90 -14.30
CA VAL A 14 -9.98 19.79 -12.84
C VAL A 14 -9.17 20.93 -12.22
N VAL A 15 -7.99 21.24 -12.76
CA VAL A 15 -7.18 22.39 -12.32
C VAL A 15 -7.94 23.70 -12.49
N GLU A 16 -8.56 23.93 -13.64
CA GLU A 16 -9.35 25.15 -13.90
C GLU A 16 -10.52 25.29 -12.93
N ASN A 17 -11.21 24.19 -12.59
CA ASN A 17 -12.31 24.22 -11.61
C ASN A 17 -11.83 24.45 -10.17
N ILE A 18 -10.66 23.93 -9.80
CA ILE A 18 -10.07 24.17 -8.48
C ILE A 18 -9.58 25.63 -8.37
N LEU A 19 -8.94 26.16 -9.41
CA LEU A 19 -8.48 27.55 -9.45
C LEU A 19 -9.65 28.56 -9.58
N ALA A 20 -10.85 28.10 -9.95
CA ALA A 20 -12.06 28.93 -9.98
C ALA A 20 -12.55 29.32 -8.56
N PHE A 21 -12.07 28.67 -7.50
CA PHE A 21 -12.25 29.10 -6.10
C PHE A 21 -11.37 30.32 -5.77
N ASN A 22 -11.66 31.43 -6.44
CA ASN A 22 -10.93 32.69 -6.33
C ASN A 22 -11.39 33.55 -5.15
N GLU A 23 -10.72 34.68 -4.93
CA GLU A 23 -11.05 35.67 -3.88
C GLU A 23 -12.56 36.03 -3.87
N GLY A 24 -13.18 36.16 -5.05
CA GLY A 24 -14.61 36.45 -5.18
C GLY A 24 -15.52 35.33 -4.64
N PHE A 25 -15.11 34.06 -4.70
CA PHE A 25 -15.84 32.97 -4.05
C PHE A 25 -15.86 33.14 -2.52
N TRP A 26 -14.70 33.43 -1.93
CA TRP A 26 -14.56 33.61 -0.48
C TRP A 26 -15.31 34.85 0.02
N ILE A 27 -15.25 35.96 -0.72
CA ILE A 27 -16.03 37.18 -0.42
C ILE A 27 -17.54 36.88 -0.46
N ARG A 28 -18.02 36.10 -1.44
CA ARG A 28 -19.45 35.72 -1.51
C ARG A 28 -19.87 34.81 -0.35
N LEU A 29 -18.98 33.92 0.09
CA LEU A 29 -19.23 33.04 1.23
C LEU A 29 -19.30 33.86 2.53
N ALA A 30 -18.33 34.75 2.76
CA ALA A 30 -18.31 35.66 3.90
C ALA A 30 -19.55 36.58 3.93
N ALA A 31 -19.94 37.16 2.79
CA ALA A 31 -21.13 37.99 2.71
C ALA A 31 -22.44 37.21 3.03
N ARG A 32 -22.48 35.90 2.77
CA ARG A 32 -23.60 35.03 3.18
C ARG A 32 -23.58 34.74 4.67
N THR A 33 -22.41 34.46 5.24
CA THR A 33 -22.22 34.34 6.69
C THR A 33 -22.70 35.60 7.43
N ASP A 34 -22.39 36.80 6.91
CA ASP A 34 -22.77 38.08 7.51
C ASP A 34 -24.27 38.42 7.37
N THR A 35 -24.96 37.81 6.42
CA THR A 35 -26.40 38.03 6.15
C THR A 35 -27.29 36.96 6.77
N CYS A 36 -26.71 36.00 7.49
CA CYS A 36 -27.44 34.98 8.25
C CYS A 36 -28.24 35.61 9.40
N LYS A 37 -29.47 35.14 9.59
CA LYS A 37 -30.38 35.62 10.65
C LYS A 37 -30.28 34.81 11.94
N SER A 38 -29.76 33.58 11.86
CA SER A 38 -29.56 32.65 12.97
C SER A 38 -28.07 32.47 13.25
N GLU A 39 -27.70 32.41 14.52
CA GLU A 39 -26.34 32.08 14.95
C GLU A 39 -25.94 30.64 14.57
N ASP A 40 -26.92 29.73 14.49
CA ASP A 40 -26.70 28.34 14.08
C ASP A 40 -26.30 28.26 12.60
N ASP A 41 -27.06 28.94 11.72
CA ASP A 41 -26.75 29.03 10.28
C ASP A 41 -25.37 29.65 10.06
N LYS A 42 -25.02 30.68 10.84
CA LYS A 42 -23.72 31.35 10.75
C LYS A 42 -22.58 30.38 11.04
N LYS A 43 -22.73 29.56 12.08
CA LYS A 43 -21.75 28.54 12.45
C LYS A 43 -21.61 27.45 11.38
N ASP A 44 -22.72 27.00 10.80
CA ASP A 44 -22.72 26.03 9.71
C ASP A 44 -21.97 26.56 8.47
N TYR A 45 -22.14 27.85 8.13
CA TYR A 45 -21.40 28.46 7.02
C TYR A 45 -19.89 28.63 7.33
N GLU A 46 -19.52 28.91 8.58
CA GLU A 46 -18.12 28.96 9.02
C GLU A 46 -17.46 27.57 8.94
N GLU A 47 -18.13 26.52 9.41
CA GLU A 47 -17.65 25.14 9.32
C GLU A 47 -17.55 24.67 7.85
N LEU A 48 -18.51 25.05 7.02
CA LEU A 48 -18.47 24.79 5.58
C LEU A 48 -17.29 25.52 4.92
N ALA A 49 -17.03 26.78 5.26
CA ALA A 49 -15.91 27.55 4.71
C ALA A 49 -14.56 26.90 5.05
N ILE A 50 -14.38 26.48 6.31
CA ILE A 50 -13.18 25.78 6.76
C ILE A 50 -13.02 24.44 6.03
N SER A 51 -14.11 23.68 5.88
CA SER A 51 -14.09 22.39 5.19
C SER A 51 -13.75 22.55 3.70
N VAL A 52 -14.37 23.50 3.01
CA VAL A 52 -14.08 23.80 1.59
C VAL A 52 -12.66 24.31 1.43
N MET A 53 -12.17 25.16 2.34
CA MET A 53 -10.79 25.66 2.30
C MET A 53 -9.79 24.52 2.46
N SER A 54 -10.00 23.62 3.42
CA SER A 54 -9.14 22.45 3.60
C SER A 54 -9.12 21.52 2.38
N ILE A 55 -10.27 21.32 1.73
CA ILE A 55 -10.36 20.51 0.51
C ILE A 55 -9.65 21.19 -0.66
N VAL A 56 -9.88 22.49 -0.88
CA VAL A 56 -9.23 23.26 -1.95
C VAL A 56 -7.73 23.31 -1.74
N ASP A 57 -7.26 23.55 -0.51
CA ASP A 57 -5.84 23.60 -0.18
C ASP A 57 -5.17 22.24 -0.42
N CYS A 58 -5.80 21.14 0.00
CA CYS A 58 -5.34 19.78 -0.28
C CYS A 58 -5.26 19.49 -1.80
N LEU A 59 -6.24 19.94 -2.58
CA LEU A 59 -6.26 19.76 -4.03
C LEU A 59 -5.24 20.64 -4.76
N VAL A 60 -5.06 21.89 -4.32
CA VAL A 60 -4.04 22.81 -4.86
C VAL A 60 -2.64 22.30 -4.52
N HIS A 61 -2.39 21.85 -3.29
CA HIS A 61 -1.13 21.20 -2.91
C HIS A 61 -0.85 19.97 -3.77
N LYS A 62 -1.82 19.05 -3.92
CA LYS A 62 -1.68 17.87 -4.79
C LYS A 62 -1.47 18.21 -6.28
N THR A 63 -1.88 19.39 -6.72
CA THR A 63 -1.75 19.84 -8.12
C THR A 63 -0.45 20.62 -8.35
N ASN A 64 0.00 21.40 -7.36
CA ASN A 64 1.21 22.23 -7.42
C ASN A 64 2.49 21.46 -7.05
N GLU A 65 2.39 20.42 -6.23
CA GLU A 65 3.43 19.40 -6.18
C GLU A 65 3.50 18.78 -7.57
N LYS A 66 4.65 18.93 -8.24
CA LYS A 66 4.94 18.29 -9.52
C LYS A 66 4.52 16.83 -9.38
N ILE A 67 3.45 16.42 -10.08
CA ILE A 67 2.92 15.05 -10.02
C ILE A 67 4.10 14.12 -10.24
N GLU A 68 4.61 13.53 -9.17
CA GLU A 68 5.77 12.65 -9.25
C GLU A 68 5.35 11.49 -10.13
N SER A 69 6.11 11.21 -11.19
CA SER A 69 5.79 10.02 -11.98
C SER A 69 5.94 8.79 -11.11
N SER A 70 5.23 7.71 -11.41
CA SER A 70 5.40 6.42 -10.73
C SER A 70 6.88 6.00 -10.67
N THR A 71 7.65 6.35 -11.69
CA THR A 71 9.08 6.11 -11.76
C THR A 71 9.89 6.97 -10.77
N ASP A 72 9.53 8.24 -10.59
CA ASP A 72 10.19 9.12 -9.61
C ASP A 72 9.91 8.66 -8.18
N VAL A 73 8.65 8.29 -7.90
CA VAL A 73 8.25 7.68 -6.62
C VAL A 73 9.04 6.40 -6.36
N LEU A 74 9.15 5.53 -7.37
CA LEU A 74 9.90 4.28 -7.26
C LEU A 74 11.39 4.52 -7.00
N LYS A 75 12.02 5.44 -7.73
CA LYS A 75 13.44 5.79 -7.52
C LYS A 75 13.68 6.28 -6.10
N GLU A 76 12.80 7.12 -5.58
CA GLU A 76 12.92 7.59 -4.21
C GLU A 76 12.76 6.45 -3.20
N ILE A 77 11.82 5.52 -3.41
CA ILE A 77 11.68 4.33 -2.56
C ILE A 77 12.96 3.46 -2.60
N LEU A 78 13.60 3.32 -3.76
CA LEU A 78 14.79 2.48 -3.93
C LEU A 78 16.10 3.14 -3.51
N LYS A 79 16.15 4.47 -3.45
CA LYS A 79 17.35 5.26 -3.09
C LYS A 79 18.10 4.77 -1.84
N PRO A 80 17.44 4.33 -0.74
CA PRO A 80 18.15 3.80 0.43
C PRO A 80 19.04 2.60 0.16
N VAL A 81 18.73 1.81 -0.86
CA VAL A 81 19.39 0.53 -1.19
C VAL A 81 20.34 0.66 -2.37
N VAL A 82 20.19 1.72 -3.17
CA VAL A 82 21.08 2.02 -4.30
C VAL A 82 22.20 2.93 -3.79
N HIS A 83 23.34 2.35 -3.43
CA HIS A 83 24.56 3.11 -3.10
C HIS A 83 25.30 3.50 -4.39
N GLU A 84 25.75 4.75 -4.48
CA GLU A 84 26.37 5.32 -5.70
C GLU A 84 27.82 4.82 -5.94
N GLU A 85 28.50 4.30 -4.91
CA GLU A 85 29.95 4.02 -4.95
C GLU A 85 30.35 2.54 -4.71
N GLU A 86 29.44 1.67 -4.27
CA GLU A 86 29.74 0.25 -3.98
C GLU A 86 28.96 -0.72 -4.88
N GLU A 87 29.55 -1.89 -5.13
CA GLU A 87 28.92 -3.00 -5.84
C GLU A 87 27.63 -3.40 -5.10
N ILE A 88 26.49 -3.20 -5.76
CA ILE A 88 25.21 -3.32 -5.07
C ILE A 88 24.99 -4.79 -4.68
N SER A 89 24.97 -5.07 -3.37
CA SER A 89 24.70 -6.41 -2.84
C SER A 89 23.23 -6.76 -3.02
N TRP A 90 22.96 -7.80 -3.82
CA TRP A 90 21.61 -8.29 -4.09
C TRP A 90 21.38 -9.71 -3.54
N PRO A 91 20.25 -9.99 -2.87
CA PRO A 91 19.15 -9.08 -2.53
C PRO A 91 19.53 -8.05 -1.45
N PRO A 92 18.74 -6.97 -1.26
CA PRO A 92 18.98 -5.98 -0.21
C PRO A 92 18.89 -6.65 1.16
N ARG A 93 20.01 -6.67 1.89
CA ARG A 93 20.11 -7.32 3.20
C ARG A 93 20.41 -6.37 4.34
N ASP A 94 20.73 -5.11 4.04
CA ASP A 94 20.97 -4.11 5.07
C ASP A 94 19.65 -3.79 5.81
N PRO A 95 19.53 -4.14 7.10
CA PRO A 95 18.32 -3.90 7.87
C PRO A 95 17.96 -2.41 7.97
N ASP A 96 18.95 -1.52 7.97
CA ASP A 96 18.70 -0.08 8.15
C ASP A 96 18.21 0.58 6.85
N ALA A 97 18.78 0.20 5.70
CA ALA A 97 18.24 0.57 4.39
C ALA A 97 16.80 0.05 4.20
N LEU A 98 16.49 -1.19 4.61
CA LEU A 98 15.14 -1.76 4.51
C LEU A 98 14.13 -1.03 5.39
N LYS A 99 14.48 -0.65 6.63
CA LYS A 99 13.63 0.19 7.48
C LYS A 99 13.37 1.55 6.85
N LEU A 100 14.37 2.14 6.19
CA LEU A 100 14.19 3.42 5.49
C LEU A 100 13.25 3.27 4.29
N MET A 101 13.36 2.17 3.53
CA MET A 101 12.41 1.84 2.46
C MET A 101 10.99 1.67 2.99
N GLU A 102 10.79 0.93 4.09
CA GLU A 102 9.49 0.72 4.71
C GLU A 102 8.86 2.05 5.17
N LYS A 103 9.69 2.94 5.76
CA LYS A 103 9.26 4.29 6.13
C LYS A 103 8.83 5.11 4.90
N LYS A 104 9.60 5.06 3.81
CA LYS A 104 9.23 5.73 2.56
C LYS A 104 7.92 5.16 2.01
N ILE A 105 7.75 3.84 1.93
CA ILE A 105 6.50 3.21 1.48
C ILE A 105 5.32 3.65 2.36
N THR A 106 5.48 3.68 3.67
CA THR A 106 4.43 4.10 4.60
C THR A 106 4.01 5.55 4.37
N GLN A 107 4.97 6.46 4.21
CA GLN A 107 4.72 7.86 3.92
C GLN A 107 3.97 8.03 2.57
N ARG A 108 4.50 7.41 1.52
CA ARG A 108 3.98 7.52 0.14
C ARG A 108 2.58 6.92 0.01
N GLU A 109 2.29 5.88 0.77
CA GLU A 109 0.96 5.29 0.88
C GLU A 109 -0.04 6.26 1.53
N GLN A 110 0.36 6.97 2.60
CA GLN A 110 -0.48 7.97 3.26
C GLN A 110 -0.77 9.18 2.38
N GLU A 111 0.22 9.58 1.57
CA GLU A 111 0.09 10.67 0.58
C GLU A 111 -0.78 10.26 -0.63
N GLY A 112 -1.07 8.96 -0.79
CA GLY A 112 -1.85 8.41 -1.90
C GLY A 112 -1.07 8.27 -3.20
N GLN A 113 0.26 8.23 -3.13
CA GLN A 113 1.15 8.13 -4.29
C GLN A 113 1.40 6.67 -4.74
N LEU A 114 1.02 5.69 -3.92
CA LEU A 114 1.09 4.26 -4.25
C LEU A 114 -0.25 3.77 -4.84
N ASP A 115 -0.73 4.48 -5.85
CA ASP A 115 -2.00 4.21 -6.51
C ASP A 115 -1.91 3.06 -7.53
N GLU A 116 -3.01 2.76 -8.20
CA GLU A 116 -3.07 1.71 -9.21
C GLU A 116 -2.11 1.94 -10.39
N GLY A 117 -1.84 3.21 -10.74
CA GLY A 117 -0.87 3.58 -11.78
C GLY A 117 0.56 3.27 -11.36
N PHE A 118 0.92 3.55 -10.10
CA PHE A 118 2.20 3.15 -9.52
C PHE A 118 2.36 1.62 -9.51
N LEU A 119 1.36 0.89 -9.02
CA LEU A 119 1.42 -0.58 -8.94
C LEU A 119 1.48 -1.24 -10.31
N ALA A 120 0.78 -0.69 -11.31
CA ALA A 120 0.85 -1.13 -12.70
C ALA A 120 2.27 -0.98 -13.27
N GLU A 121 2.90 0.17 -13.04
CA GLU A 121 4.25 0.48 -13.50
C GLU A 121 5.29 -0.46 -12.87
N VAL A 122 5.29 -0.60 -11.54
CA VAL A 122 6.23 -1.49 -10.83
C VAL A 122 6.03 -2.94 -11.28
N SER A 123 4.79 -3.38 -11.46
CA SER A 123 4.49 -4.73 -11.95
C SER A 123 4.95 -4.95 -13.39
N ALA A 124 4.84 -3.94 -14.25
CA ALA A 124 5.33 -4.01 -15.63
C ALA A 124 6.86 -4.11 -15.67
N GLN A 125 7.57 -3.26 -14.90
CA GLN A 125 9.02 -3.32 -14.77
C GLN A 125 9.49 -4.65 -14.19
N LEU A 126 8.76 -5.21 -13.22
CA LEU A 126 9.09 -6.51 -12.63
C LEU A 126 8.95 -7.64 -13.66
N ARG A 127 7.91 -7.61 -14.51
CA ARG A 127 7.76 -8.59 -15.59
C ARG A 127 8.91 -8.48 -16.60
N GLN A 128 9.24 -7.25 -17.01
CA GLN A 128 10.35 -7.01 -17.92
C GLN A 128 11.69 -7.48 -17.34
N ALA A 129 11.95 -7.23 -16.05
CA ALA A 129 13.15 -7.68 -15.36
C ALA A 129 13.22 -9.20 -15.20
N LYS A 130 12.08 -9.91 -15.14
CA LYS A 130 12.04 -11.38 -15.13
C LYS A 130 12.35 -11.99 -16.50
N GLU A 131 11.93 -11.33 -17.57
CA GLU A 131 12.23 -11.74 -18.95
C GLU A 131 13.70 -11.46 -19.31
N ASP A 132 14.23 -10.34 -18.81
CA ASP A 132 15.62 -9.92 -18.95
C ASP A 132 16.51 -10.60 -17.88
N ARG A 133 17.00 -11.81 -18.19
CA ARG A 133 17.85 -12.63 -17.28
C ARG A 133 19.12 -11.94 -16.79
N ASP A 134 19.49 -10.81 -17.38
CA ASP A 134 20.70 -10.05 -17.04
C ASP A 134 20.50 -9.07 -15.87
N LYS A 135 19.29 -8.95 -15.31
CA LYS A 135 18.99 -8.00 -14.20
C LYS A 135 18.34 -8.62 -12.96
N PRO A 136 18.92 -9.68 -12.36
CA PRO A 136 18.36 -10.31 -11.15
C PRO A 136 18.25 -9.36 -9.96
N GLY A 137 19.15 -8.37 -9.85
CA GLY A 137 19.12 -7.36 -8.79
C GLY A 137 17.88 -6.44 -8.86
N LEU A 138 17.53 -5.97 -10.06
CA LEU A 138 16.34 -5.14 -10.27
C LEU A 138 15.06 -5.92 -9.97
N GLN A 139 15.00 -7.19 -10.39
CA GLN A 139 13.87 -8.05 -10.06
C GLN A 139 13.68 -8.14 -8.54
N ALA A 140 14.75 -8.40 -7.77
CA ALA A 140 14.70 -8.52 -6.33
C ALA A 140 14.23 -7.22 -5.64
N MET A 141 14.70 -6.06 -6.12
CA MET A 141 14.25 -4.75 -5.62
C MET A 141 12.76 -4.51 -5.83
N LEU A 142 12.29 -4.70 -7.07
CA LEU A 142 10.89 -4.45 -7.41
C LEU A 142 9.98 -5.41 -6.64
N GLN A 143 10.39 -6.66 -6.49
CA GLN A 143 9.69 -7.63 -5.65
C GLN A 143 9.64 -7.17 -4.18
N LYS A 144 10.76 -6.69 -3.61
CA LYS A 144 10.80 -6.17 -2.23
C LYS A 144 9.88 -4.97 -2.03
N VAL A 145 9.82 -4.05 -2.99
CA VAL A 145 8.89 -2.91 -2.95
C VAL A 145 7.44 -3.38 -2.87
N LEU A 146 7.04 -4.33 -3.73
CA LEU A 146 5.68 -4.87 -3.73
C LEU A 146 5.35 -5.66 -2.46
N GLN A 147 6.32 -6.40 -1.90
CA GLN A 147 6.15 -7.11 -0.63
C GLN A 147 5.96 -6.16 0.55
N LEU A 148 6.77 -5.10 0.65
CA LEU A 148 6.64 -4.08 1.69
C LEU A 148 5.29 -3.35 1.58
N TYR A 149 4.88 -3.01 0.34
CA TYR A 149 3.54 -2.47 0.09
C TYR A 149 2.43 -3.43 0.57
N ALA A 150 2.51 -4.71 0.21
CA ALA A 150 1.50 -5.70 0.58
C ALA A 150 1.44 -5.91 2.10
N SER A 151 2.60 -6.04 2.76
CA SER A 151 2.71 -6.12 4.22
C SER A 151 2.03 -4.92 4.88
N ARG A 152 2.34 -3.70 4.41
CA ARG A 152 1.76 -2.46 4.94
C ARG A 152 0.25 -2.44 4.81
N VAL A 153 -0.29 -2.71 3.61
CA VAL A 153 -1.73 -2.66 3.33
C VAL A 153 -2.48 -3.73 4.10
N LEU A 154 -1.96 -4.96 4.17
CA LEU A 154 -2.57 -6.05 4.94
C LEU A 154 -2.52 -5.77 6.44
N SER A 155 -1.44 -5.18 6.96
CA SER A 155 -1.30 -4.89 8.40
C SER A 155 -2.22 -3.79 8.92
N LYS A 156 -2.87 -3.01 8.05
CA LYS A 156 -3.82 -1.96 8.47
C LYS A 156 -5.00 -2.48 9.26
N ARG A 157 -5.36 -3.75 9.09
CA ARG A 157 -6.52 -4.37 9.76
C ARG A 157 -6.09 -5.64 10.46
N SER A 158 -6.37 -5.69 11.75
CA SER A 158 -6.24 -6.92 12.54
C SER A 158 -7.56 -7.68 12.54
N TYR A 159 -7.46 -9.00 12.36
CA TYR A 159 -8.50 -10.00 12.56
C TYR A 159 -8.15 -10.98 13.70
N ALA A 160 -7.03 -10.76 14.40
CA ALA A 160 -6.58 -11.59 15.50
C ALA A 160 -7.53 -11.62 16.72
N LYS A 161 -8.52 -10.72 16.79
CA LYS A 161 -9.51 -10.69 17.88
C LYS A 161 -10.93 -10.80 17.36
N LYS A 162 -11.73 -11.64 18.02
CA LYS A 162 -13.19 -11.73 17.83
C LYS A 162 -13.87 -11.55 19.18
N GLY A 163 -14.26 -10.32 19.49
CA GLY A 163 -14.65 -9.95 20.85
C GLY A 163 -13.45 -10.02 21.78
N ASP A 164 -13.59 -10.73 22.91
CA ASP A 164 -12.51 -10.95 23.87
C ASP A 164 -11.60 -12.14 23.53
N GLU A 165 -11.95 -12.94 22.51
CA GLU A 165 -11.18 -14.12 22.11
C GLU A 165 -10.07 -13.76 21.12
N VAL A 166 -8.86 -14.23 21.40
CA VAL A 166 -7.72 -14.13 20.48
C VAL A 166 -7.69 -15.35 19.57
N LEU A 167 -7.89 -15.11 18.27
CA LEU A 167 -7.78 -16.13 17.23
C LEU A 167 -6.29 -16.39 16.95
N LYS A 168 -5.70 -17.38 17.62
CA LYS A 168 -4.26 -17.68 17.57
C LYS A 168 -3.71 -17.84 16.14
N ALA A 169 -4.44 -18.52 15.25
CA ALA A 169 -4.01 -18.70 13.86
C ALA A 169 -4.00 -17.39 13.05
N GLU A 170 -4.97 -16.49 13.28
CA GLU A 170 -4.98 -15.15 12.66
C GLU A 170 -3.88 -14.27 13.24
N GLN A 171 -3.65 -14.34 14.56
CA GLN A 171 -2.52 -13.65 15.21
C GLN A 171 -1.18 -14.10 14.63
N PHE A 172 -1.01 -15.41 14.41
CA PHE A 172 0.19 -15.96 13.81
C PHE A 172 0.37 -15.47 12.37
N LEU A 173 -0.68 -15.48 11.56
CA LEU A 173 -0.65 -14.90 10.21
C LEU A 173 -0.28 -13.41 10.23
N GLU A 174 -0.81 -12.63 11.17
CA GLU A 174 -0.45 -11.21 11.32
C GLU A 174 1.03 -11.01 11.67
N THR A 175 1.58 -11.84 12.57
CA THR A 175 3.01 -11.82 12.88
C THR A 175 3.84 -12.08 11.63
N ILE A 176 3.46 -13.04 10.79
CA ILE A 176 4.18 -13.32 9.53
C ILE A 176 4.06 -12.15 8.55
N ILE A 177 2.85 -11.58 8.40
CA ILE A 177 2.62 -10.44 7.49
C ILE A 177 3.48 -9.24 7.88
N GLN A 178 3.67 -8.99 9.19
CA GLN A 178 4.46 -7.88 9.72
C GLN A 178 5.96 -8.15 9.73
N ALA A 179 6.38 -9.40 9.64
CA ALA A 179 7.78 -9.77 9.68
C ALA A 179 8.46 -9.59 8.31
N PRO A 180 9.77 -9.29 8.30
CA PRO A 180 10.58 -9.38 7.08
C PRO A 180 10.51 -10.79 6.46
N GLU A 181 10.51 -10.86 5.13
CA GLU A 181 10.48 -12.13 4.38
C GLU A 181 11.60 -13.10 4.82
N GLU A 182 12.76 -12.54 5.15
CA GLU A 182 13.93 -13.29 5.60
C GLU A 182 13.66 -14.10 6.88
N GLU A 183 12.71 -13.65 7.70
CA GLU A 183 12.33 -14.29 8.96
C GLU A 183 11.17 -15.28 8.79
N TRP A 184 10.48 -15.28 7.65
CA TRP A 184 9.29 -16.13 7.45
C TRP A 184 9.59 -17.60 7.67
N SER A 185 10.71 -18.11 7.14
CA SER A 185 11.06 -19.52 7.32
C SER A 185 11.22 -19.89 8.79
N LYS A 186 11.86 -19.03 9.59
CA LYS A 186 12.03 -19.26 11.01
C LYS A 186 10.69 -19.20 11.74
N LEU A 187 9.88 -18.16 11.48
CA LEU A 187 8.56 -18.00 12.08
C LEU A 187 7.61 -19.15 11.75
N LEU A 188 7.63 -19.63 10.51
CA LEU A 188 6.83 -20.77 10.06
C LEU A 188 7.27 -22.07 10.75
N ILE A 189 8.57 -22.32 10.87
CA ILE A 189 9.08 -23.49 11.60
C ILE A 189 8.67 -23.41 13.07
N ASP A 190 8.93 -22.28 13.74
CA ASP A 190 8.69 -22.12 15.18
C ASP A 190 7.20 -22.11 15.54
N GLY A 191 6.34 -21.57 14.65
CA GLY A 191 4.91 -21.42 14.90
C GLY A 191 4.04 -22.59 14.44
N LEU A 192 4.49 -23.39 13.47
CA LEU A 192 3.73 -24.54 12.98
C LEU A 192 3.98 -25.79 13.84
N THR A 193 2.96 -26.64 13.97
CA THR A 193 3.04 -27.91 14.73
C THR A 193 4.16 -28.84 14.24
N VAL A 194 4.55 -28.77 12.96
CA VAL A 194 5.69 -29.52 12.40
C VAL A 194 7.04 -29.15 13.02
N GLY A 195 7.19 -27.93 13.54
CA GLY A 195 8.38 -27.47 14.27
C GLY A 195 8.14 -27.28 15.77
N LYS A 196 7.11 -27.94 16.33
CA LYS A 196 6.67 -27.86 17.75
C LYS A 196 5.93 -26.57 18.13
N GLY A 197 5.44 -25.80 17.17
CA GLY A 197 4.53 -24.69 17.41
C GLY A 197 3.09 -25.12 17.71
N GLU A 198 2.22 -24.13 17.91
CA GLU A 198 0.81 -24.36 18.30
C GLU A 198 -0.16 -24.44 17.12
N ILE A 199 0.21 -23.94 15.93
CA ILE A 199 -0.71 -23.78 14.80
C ILE A 199 -0.52 -24.91 13.79
N SER A 200 -1.59 -25.62 13.43
CA SER A 200 -1.50 -26.62 12.37
C SER A 200 -1.37 -25.98 10.98
N PRO A 201 -0.72 -26.65 10.01
CA PRO A 201 -0.68 -26.16 8.63
C PRO A 201 -2.07 -25.90 8.03
N ASP A 202 -3.06 -26.73 8.35
CA ASP A 202 -4.44 -26.56 7.87
C ASP A 202 -5.13 -25.34 8.48
N GLU A 203 -4.87 -25.03 9.76
CA GLU A 203 -5.38 -23.81 10.39
C GLU A 203 -4.78 -22.56 9.75
N LEU A 204 -3.45 -22.54 9.51
CA LEU A 204 -2.79 -21.44 8.81
C LEU A 204 -3.38 -21.26 7.40
N ARG A 205 -3.55 -22.35 6.66
CA ARG A 205 -4.14 -22.33 5.32
C ARG A 205 -5.56 -21.79 5.32
N ALA A 206 -6.37 -22.21 6.30
CA ALA A 206 -7.75 -21.75 6.43
C ALA A 206 -7.84 -20.24 6.72
N VAL A 207 -6.95 -19.69 7.56
CA VAL A 207 -6.93 -18.24 7.82
C VAL A 207 -6.40 -17.45 6.63
N ILE A 208 -5.40 -17.95 5.90
CA ILE A 208 -4.92 -17.32 4.65
C ILE A 208 -6.04 -17.27 3.62
N LYS A 209 -6.77 -18.37 3.40
CA LYS A 209 -7.90 -18.41 2.47
C LYS A 209 -8.98 -17.39 2.85
N LYS A 210 -9.36 -17.32 4.12
CA LYS A 210 -10.30 -16.30 4.62
C LYS A 210 -9.77 -14.87 4.41
N ARG A 211 -8.47 -14.65 4.59
CA ARG A 211 -7.82 -13.35 4.35
C ARG A 211 -7.93 -12.95 2.88
N ILE A 212 -7.68 -13.88 1.96
CA ILE A 212 -7.82 -13.69 0.52
C ILE A 212 -9.27 -13.34 0.17
N GLU A 213 -10.25 -14.13 0.61
CA GLU A 213 -11.67 -13.88 0.35
C GLU A 213 -12.11 -12.47 0.82
N ARG A 214 -11.72 -12.08 2.04
CA ARG A 214 -12.02 -10.75 2.58
C ARG A 214 -11.34 -9.63 1.79
N MET A 215 -10.11 -9.85 1.31
CA MET A 215 -9.38 -8.90 0.48
C MET A 215 -10.06 -8.73 -0.87
N LEU A 216 -10.44 -9.84 -1.53
CA LEU A 216 -11.09 -9.82 -2.84
C LEU A 216 -12.38 -9.00 -2.86
N ILE A 217 -13.19 -9.06 -1.80
CA ILE A 217 -14.45 -8.29 -1.68
C ILE A 217 -14.20 -6.77 -1.58
N ARG A 218 -13.01 -6.36 -1.12
CA ARG A 218 -12.69 -4.96 -0.78
C ARG A 218 -11.87 -4.26 -1.86
N THR A 219 -11.28 -5.02 -2.77
CA THR A 219 -10.46 -4.51 -3.87
C THR A 219 -11.25 -4.58 -5.17
N GLU A 220 -10.98 -3.67 -6.10
CA GLU A 220 -11.53 -3.75 -7.44
C GLU A 220 -11.03 -5.03 -8.16
N GLY A 221 -11.96 -5.74 -8.78
CA GLY A 221 -11.67 -6.99 -9.49
C GLY A 221 -10.68 -6.78 -10.63
N GLY A 222 -9.57 -7.52 -10.61
CA GLY A 222 -8.54 -7.45 -11.65
C GLY A 222 -7.50 -6.34 -11.46
N SER A 223 -7.62 -5.51 -10.42
CA SER A 223 -6.61 -4.50 -10.06
C SER A 223 -5.25 -5.13 -9.73
N TYR A 224 -4.19 -4.37 -9.98
CA TYR A 224 -2.84 -4.67 -9.55
C TYR A 224 -2.76 -4.77 -8.04
N GLN A 225 -3.42 -3.89 -7.29
CA GLN A 225 -3.52 -4.04 -5.85
C GLN A 225 -4.06 -5.42 -5.46
N GLN A 226 -5.19 -5.86 -6.03
CA GLN A 226 -5.77 -7.17 -5.73
C GLN A 226 -4.78 -8.31 -6.04
N ARG A 227 -4.10 -8.25 -7.18
CA ARG A 227 -3.13 -9.27 -7.62
C ARG A 227 -1.94 -9.35 -6.67
N ILE A 228 -1.33 -8.22 -6.35
CA ILE A 228 -0.14 -8.14 -5.48
C ILE A 228 -0.46 -8.67 -4.08
N LEU A 229 -1.60 -8.28 -3.49
CA LEU A 229 -2.01 -8.77 -2.18
C LEU A 229 -2.28 -10.28 -2.17
N ASN A 230 -2.87 -10.80 -3.25
CA ASN A 230 -3.13 -12.23 -3.41
C ASN A 230 -1.83 -13.02 -3.56
N GLU A 231 -0.91 -12.55 -4.40
CA GLU A 231 0.41 -13.16 -4.61
C GLU A 231 1.22 -13.19 -3.31
N TYR A 232 1.19 -12.11 -2.53
CA TYR A 232 1.86 -12.05 -1.23
C TYR A 232 1.33 -13.12 -0.25
N LEU A 233 0.02 -13.21 -0.09
CA LEU A 233 -0.62 -14.20 0.80
C LEU A 233 -0.38 -15.64 0.32
N LYS A 234 -0.43 -15.88 -0.99
CA LYS A 234 -0.09 -17.18 -1.59
C LYS A 234 1.39 -17.51 -1.45
N GLY A 235 2.28 -16.51 -1.44
CA GLY A 235 3.70 -16.69 -1.15
C GLY A 235 3.92 -17.23 0.26
N ILE A 236 3.19 -16.72 1.25
CA ILE A 236 3.21 -17.24 2.62
C ILE A 236 2.69 -18.69 2.65
N GLU A 237 1.56 -18.97 1.99
CA GLU A 237 0.99 -20.33 1.89
C GLU A 237 1.99 -21.31 1.27
N SER A 238 2.56 -20.97 0.11
CA SER A 238 3.55 -21.80 -0.58
C SER A 238 4.78 -22.07 0.28
N ARG A 239 5.32 -21.04 0.96
CA ARG A 239 6.48 -21.21 1.84
C ARG A 239 6.17 -22.13 3.02
N ALA A 240 4.97 -22.05 3.58
CA ALA A 240 4.53 -22.93 4.64
C ALA A 240 4.39 -24.38 4.15
N GLU A 241 3.80 -24.58 2.96
CA GLU A 241 3.68 -25.89 2.31
C GLU A 241 5.05 -26.52 2.04
N ASP A 242 6.01 -25.75 1.50
CA ASP A 242 7.38 -26.21 1.25
C ASP A 242 8.07 -26.69 2.55
N ILE A 243 7.96 -25.92 3.63
CA ILE A 243 8.55 -26.27 4.94
C ILE A 243 7.91 -27.56 5.48
N VAL A 244 6.58 -27.69 5.37
CA VAL A 244 5.86 -28.88 5.81
C VAL A 244 6.31 -30.11 5.02
N GLN A 245 6.48 -30.00 3.70
CA GLN A 245 6.96 -31.10 2.86
C GLN A 245 8.37 -31.55 3.26
N VAL A 246 9.30 -30.59 3.39
CA VAL A 246 10.70 -30.85 3.77
C VAL A 246 10.80 -31.50 5.15
N LEU A 247 10.07 -31.00 6.15
CA LEU A 247 10.12 -31.54 7.52
C LEU A 247 9.39 -32.88 7.68
N GLN A 248 8.39 -33.17 6.84
CA GLN A 248 7.71 -34.46 6.83
C GLN A 248 8.43 -35.53 6.00
N GLY A 249 9.55 -35.18 5.33
CA GLY A 249 10.32 -36.10 4.51
C GLY A 249 9.56 -36.59 3.26
N LYS A 250 8.57 -35.82 2.80
CA LYS A 250 7.92 -36.08 1.51
C LYS A 250 8.75 -35.42 0.41
N PRO A 251 9.13 -36.17 -0.64
CA PRO A 251 9.98 -35.65 -1.72
C PRO A 251 9.30 -34.52 -2.51
#